data_AF-A0A2V9M6Q9-F1
#
_entry.id   AF-A0A2V9M6Q9-F1
#
_cell.length_a   1.000
_cell.length_b   1.000
_cell.length_c   1.000
_cell.angle_alpha   90.00
_cell.angle_beta   90.00
_cell.angle_gamma   90.00
#
_symmetry.space_group_name_H-M   'P 1'
#
loop_
_entity.id
_entity.type
_entity.pdbx_description
1 polymer ?
#
loop_
_entity_poly.entity_id
_entity_poly.type
_entity_poly.pdbx_seq_one_letter_code
_entity_poly.pdbx_strand_id
1 'polypeptide(L)'
;MGRDFRPQDGENASKVAIINQTMAWHYPNDSPIGKRFGFKGLEARGQIEIVGVAQDSKNDSLREQTPRLVYLPFLQDELFGMTFVVRTMDNPTNLVGAIRHEVHAIDKNLPMFDVKTLTQQVDESLLPERLIATLSGFFSLLALLLASIGLYGIMSHAVIRRTSEIGIRMALGAHSGDALWLMVRETLLLVLIGVGVGLPVALVASRLISSQL
;
A
#
# COMPACT_ATOMS: atom_id res chain seq x y z
N MET A 1 -8.67 -24.84 -9.07
CA MET A 1 -9.25 -26.20 -9.23
C MET A 1 -10.47 -26.13 -10.14
N GLY A 2 -10.90 -27.21 -10.77
CA GLY A 2 -12.03 -27.21 -11.72
C GLY A 2 -11.62 -26.88 -13.15
N ARG A 3 -12.56 -26.35 -13.95
CA ARG A 3 -12.33 -25.97 -15.35
C ARG A 3 -12.47 -24.47 -15.57
N ASP A 4 -11.79 -23.97 -16.59
CA ASP A 4 -11.99 -22.62 -17.10
C ASP A 4 -13.26 -22.53 -17.97
N PHE A 5 -13.65 -21.30 -18.33
CA PHE A 5 -14.71 -21.03 -19.28
C PHE A 5 -14.34 -21.57 -20.66
N ARG A 6 -15.34 -22.13 -21.35
CA ARG A 6 -15.20 -22.66 -22.70
C ARG A 6 -16.05 -21.83 -23.67
N PRO A 7 -15.72 -21.81 -24.97
CA PRO A 7 -16.56 -21.15 -25.98
C PRO A 7 -18.01 -21.64 -26.02
N GLN A 8 -18.27 -22.84 -25.49
CA GLN A 8 -19.60 -23.46 -25.40
C GLN A 8 -20.44 -22.90 -24.24
N ASP A 9 -19.82 -22.24 -23.26
CA ASP A 9 -20.51 -21.59 -22.13
C ASP A 9 -21.04 -20.19 -22.52
N GLY A 10 -21.71 -20.11 -23.67
CA GLY A 10 -22.25 -18.88 -24.24
C GLY A 10 -23.67 -18.54 -23.73
N GLU A 11 -24.30 -17.55 -24.35
CA GLU A 11 -25.60 -16.97 -23.96
C GLU A 11 -26.73 -18.00 -23.78
N ASN A 12 -26.75 -19.05 -24.62
CA ASN A 12 -27.76 -20.11 -24.60
C ASN A 12 -27.40 -21.31 -23.71
N ALA A 13 -26.25 -21.28 -23.02
CA ALA A 13 -25.81 -22.36 -22.15
C ALA A 13 -26.35 -22.22 -20.73
N SER A 14 -26.18 -23.28 -19.92
CA SER A 14 -26.41 -23.17 -18.47
C SER A 14 -25.50 -22.10 -17.88
N LYS A 15 -26.01 -21.31 -16.93
CA LYS A 15 -25.24 -20.25 -16.28
C LYS A 15 -24.13 -20.88 -15.44
N VAL A 16 -22.89 -20.50 -15.71
CA VAL A 16 -21.71 -21.03 -15.02
C VAL A 16 -20.88 -19.89 -14.44
N ALA A 17 -20.16 -20.17 -13.36
CA ALA A 17 -19.27 -19.23 -12.73
C ALA A 17 -17.98 -19.88 -12.25
N ILE A 18 -16.92 -19.07 -12.20
CA ILE A 18 -15.68 -19.39 -11.49
C ILE A 18 -15.64 -18.50 -10.25
N ILE A 19 -15.29 -19.05 -9.09
CA ILE A 19 -15.20 -18.29 -7.84
C ILE A 19 -13.76 -18.20 -7.37
N ASN A 20 -13.42 -17.23 -6.52
CA ASN A 20 -12.10 -17.22 -5.88
C ASN A 20 -12.01 -18.14 -4.66
N GLN A 21 -10.80 -18.33 -4.14
CA GLN A 21 -10.55 -19.15 -2.95
C GLN A 21 -11.30 -18.62 -1.73
N THR A 22 -11.31 -17.30 -1.47
CA THR A 22 -12.08 -16.71 -0.35
C THR A 22 -13.56 -17.11 -0.40
N MET A 23 -14.19 -17.13 -1.57
CA MET A 23 -15.58 -17.55 -1.70
C MET A 23 -15.76 -19.06 -1.55
N ALA A 24 -14.77 -19.86 -1.99
CA ALA A 24 -14.79 -21.31 -1.83
C ALA A 24 -14.85 -21.74 -0.35
N TRP A 25 -14.24 -20.99 0.57
CA TRP A 25 -14.32 -21.25 2.02
C TRP A 25 -15.73 -21.22 2.60
N HIS A 26 -16.69 -20.59 1.92
CA HIS A 26 -18.10 -20.63 2.32
C HIS A 26 -18.77 -22.00 2.10
N TYR A 27 -18.07 -22.92 1.44
CA TYR A 27 -18.48 -24.31 1.24
C TYR A 27 -17.53 -25.26 2.02
N PRO A 28 -17.50 -25.20 3.37
CA PRO A 28 -16.44 -25.79 4.18
C PRO A 28 -16.40 -27.33 4.19
N ASN A 29 -17.47 -28.01 3.76
CA ASN A 29 -17.61 -29.47 3.88
C ASN A 29 -17.70 -30.25 2.55
N ASP A 30 -17.77 -29.57 1.40
CA ASP A 30 -17.74 -30.24 0.09
C ASP A 30 -16.95 -29.42 -0.91
N SER A 31 -16.51 -30.06 -1.99
CA SER A 31 -16.07 -29.35 -3.19
C SER A 31 -17.12 -28.30 -3.60
N PRO A 32 -16.73 -27.02 -3.79
CA PRO A 32 -17.64 -25.99 -4.28
C PRO A 32 -18.04 -26.23 -5.73
N ILE A 33 -17.28 -27.05 -6.47
CA ILE A 33 -17.53 -27.37 -7.88
C ILE A 33 -18.82 -28.20 -8.00
N GLY A 34 -19.70 -27.80 -8.92
CA GLY A 34 -21.02 -28.40 -9.16
C GLY A 34 -22.13 -27.83 -8.27
N LYS A 35 -21.78 -27.02 -7.26
CA LYS A 35 -22.79 -26.34 -6.44
C LYS A 35 -23.36 -25.15 -7.18
N ARG A 36 -24.61 -24.79 -6.84
CA ARG A 36 -25.31 -23.66 -7.45
C ARG A 36 -25.56 -22.55 -6.46
N PHE A 37 -25.50 -21.31 -6.94
CA PHE A 37 -25.83 -20.12 -6.17
C PHE A 37 -26.62 -19.14 -7.05
N GLY A 38 -27.04 -18.02 -6.46
CA GLY A 38 -27.69 -16.93 -7.17
C GLY A 38 -27.57 -15.61 -6.41
N PHE A 39 -27.64 -14.50 -7.12
CA PHE A 39 -27.59 -13.17 -6.53
C PHE A 39 -28.95 -12.77 -5.94
N LYS A 40 -28.94 -12.04 -4.82
CA LYS A 40 -30.18 -11.46 -4.26
C LYS A 40 -30.75 -10.45 -5.25
N GLY A 41 -32.00 -10.64 -5.67
CA GLY A 41 -32.73 -9.69 -6.53
C GLY A 41 -32.91 -10.12 -7.99
N LEU A 42 -32.13 -11.11 -8.47
CA LEU A 42 -32.43 -11.78 -9.73
C LEU A 42 -33.39 -12.95 -9.49
N GLU A 43 -34.33 -13.18 -10.40
CA GLU A 43 -35.19 -14.38 -10.44
C GLU A 43 -34.38 -15.70 -10.49
N ALA A 44 -33.07 -15.60 -10.69
CA ALA A 44 -32.10 -16.68 -10.82
C ALA A 44 -31.54 -17.22 -9.49
N ARG A 45 -32.38 -17.44 -8.46
CA ARG A 45 -31.93 -18.17 -7.26
C ARG A 45 -31.54 -19.60 -7.65
N GLY A 46 -30.26 -19.94 -7.52
CA GLY A 46 -29.74 -21.31 -7.71
C GLY A 46 -29.55 -21.74 -9.16
N GLN A 47 -29.45 -20.80 -10.10
CA GLN A 47 -29.27 -21.13 -11.52
C GLN A 47 -27.80 -21.12 -11.97
N ILE A 48 -26.89 -20.53 -11.18
CA ILE A 48 -25.47 -20.37 -11.55
C ILE A 48 -24.67 -21.50 -10.93
N GLU A 49 -24.07 -22.35 -11.76
CA GLU A 49 -23.24 -23.47 -11.33
C GLU A 49 -21.75 -23.11 -11.23
N ILE A 50 -21.11 -23.50 -10.14
CA ILE A 50 -19.67 -23.27 -9.94
C ILE A 50 -18.89 -24.34 -10.70
N VAL A 51 -18.14 -23.94 -11.73
CA VAL A 51 -17.35 -24.87 -12.56
C VAL A 51 -15.85 -24.83 -12.26
N GLY A 52 -15.40 -23.81 -11.52
CA GLY A 52 -13.99 -23.60 -11.20
C GLY A 52 -13.76 -22.73 -9.97
N VAL A 53 -12.55 -22.85 -9.44
CA VAL A 53 -12.01 -22.04 -8.35
C VAL A 53 -10.66 -21.46 -8.77
N ALA A 54 -10.62 -20.14 -8.88
CA ALA A 54 -9.41 -19.35 -9.14
C ALA A 54 -8.68 -19.02 -7.83
N GLN A 55 -7.37 -18.77 -7.91
CA GLN A 55 -6.62 -18.23 -6.77
C GLN A 55 -7.08 -16.81 -6.46
N ASP A 56 -6.94 -16.42 -5.21
CA ASP A 56 -7.23 -15.05 -4.77
C ASP A 56 -6.31 -14.05 -5.47
N SER A 57 -6.92 -13.04 -6.09
CA SER A 57 -6.22 -11.91 -6.69
C SER A 57 -6.63 -10.60 -6.01
N LYS A 58 -5.70 -9.66 -5.94
CA LYS A 58 -5.99 -8.30 -5.50
C LYS A 58 -6.42 -7.50 -6.73
N ASN A 59 -7.68 -7.09 -6.78
CA ASN A 59 -8.25 -6.39 -7.94
C ASN A 59 -8.26 -4.87 -7.75
N ASP A 60 -8.72 -4.37 -6.59
CA ASP A 60 -8.91 -2.94 -6.38
C ASP A 60 -7.81 -2.29 -5.54
N SER A 61 -7.31 -2.98 -4.52
CA SER A 61 -6.22 -2.47 -3.68
C SER A 61 -5.30 -3.57 -3.18
N LEU A 62 -4.05 -3.22 -2.90
CA LEU A 62 -3.09 -4.12 -2.26
C LEU A 62 -3.38 -4.36 -0.77
N ARG A 63 -4.33 -3.62 -0.17
CA ARG A 63 -4.63 -3.65 1.26
C ARG A 63 -5.95 -4.32 1.62
N GLU A 64 -6.89 -4.43 0.69
CA GLU A 64 -8.15 -5.11 0.98
C GLU A 64 -7.95 -6.60 1.23
N GLN A 65 -8.69 -7.11 2.22
CA GLN A 65 -8.95 -8.53 2.32
C GLN A 65 -9.59 -8.97 1.01
N THR A 66 -9.04 -9.99 0.36
CA THR A 66 -9.53 -10.43 -0.95
C THR A 66 -11.03 -10.67 -0.87
N PRO A 67 -11.87 -9.85 -1.55
CA PRO A 67 -13.31 -9.98 -1.45
C PRO A 67 -13.75 -11.31 -2.06
N ARG A 68 -14.98 -11.73 -1.75
CA ARG A 68 -15.59 -12.86 -2.46
C ARG A 68 -15.85 -12.42 -3.89
N LEU A 69 -15.18 -13.07 -4.83
CA LEU A 69 -15.21 -12.75 -6.25
C LEU A 69 -15.87 -13.89 -7.02
N VAL A 70 -16.77 -13.49 -7.91
CA VAL A 70 -17.43 -14.35 -8.88
C VAL A 70 -17.05 -13.84 -10.26
N TYR A 71 -16.47 -14.71 -11.07
CA TYR A 71 -16.24 -14.49 -12.48
C TYR A 71 -17.40 -15.13 -13.26
N LEU A 72 -17.94 -14.40 -14.22
CA LEU A 72 -19.01 -14.84 -15.11
C LEU A 72 -18.53 -14.72 -16.57
N PRO A 73 -19.00 -15.58 -17.49
CA PRO A 73 -18.76 -15.39 -18.91
C PRO A 73 -19.38 -14.08 -19.38
N PHE A 74 -18.62 -13.26 -20.11
CA PHE A 74 -19.10 -11.97 -20.61
C PHE A 74 -20.32 -12.09 -21.54
N LEU A 75 -20.49 -13.24 -22.20
CA LEU A 75 -21.63 -13.54 -23.08
C LEU A 75 -22.94 -13.82 -22.33
N GLN A 76 -22.88 -13.98 -21.00
CA GLN A 76 -24.03 -14.33 -20.16
C GLN A 76 -24.44 -13.20 -19.20
N ASP A 77 -23.75 -12.06 -19.24
CA ASP A 77 -23.93 -10.95 -18.31
C ASP A 77 -24.34 -9.66 -19.05
N GLU A 78 -25.25 -8.89 -18.46
CA GLU A 78 -25.66 -7.58 -19.00
C GLU A 78 -24.60 -6.54 -18.65
N LEU A 79 -23.72 -6.24 -19.60
CA LEU A 79 -22.56 -5.37 -19.38
C LEU A 79 -22.96 -3.90 -19.33
N PHE A 80 -22.74 -3.25 -18.19
CA PHE A 80 -22.81 -1.78 -18.04
C PHE A 80 -21.47 -1.08 -18.39
N GLY A 81 -20.49 -1.83 -18.90
CA GLY A 81 -19.17 -1.36 -19.31
C GLY A 81 -18.23 -2.54 -19.55
N MET A 82 -17.18 -2.36 -20.35
CA MET A 82 -16.19 -3.40 -20.64
C MET A 82 -14.78 -2.85 -20.52
N THR A 83 -13.95 -3.50 -19.70
CA THR A 83 -12.52 -3.23 -19.59
C THR A 83 -11.76 -4.35 -20.28
N PHE A 84 -10.91 -4.00 -21.24
CA PHE A 84 -10.05 -4.96 -21.91
C PHE A 84 -8.70 -5.05 -21.21
N VAL A 85 -8.30 -6.27 -20.85
CA VAL A 85 -6.97 -6.54 -20.33
C VAL A 85 -6.16 -7.24 -21.42
N VAL A 86 -5.13 -6.57 -21.93
CA VAL A 86 -4.28 -7.10 -22.99
C VAL A 86 -2.94 -7.52 -22.38
N ARG A 87 -2.57 -8.78 -22.58
CA ARG A 87 -1.25 -9.30 -22.23
C ARG A 87 -0.35 -9.26 -23.46
N THR A 88 0.83 -8.66 -23.32
CA THR A 88 1.87 -8.63 -24.35
C THR A 88 3.20 -9.09 -23.78
N MET A 89 4.09 -9.59 -24.66
CA MET A 89 5.48 -9.92 -24.33
C MET A 89 6.42 -8.72 -24.52
N ASP A 90 6.01 -7.72 -25.31
CA ASP A 90 6.77 -6.50 -25.57
C ASP A 90 6.47 -5.39 -24.56
N ASN A 91 7.14 -4.23 -24.70
CA ASN A 91 6.85 -3.07 -23.86
C ASN A 91 5.37 -2.64 -24.03
N PRO A 92 4.55 -2.71 -22.96
CA PRO A 92 3.11 -2.44 -23.04
C PRO A 92 2.81 -0.99 -23.44
N THR A 93 3.69 -0.04 -23.12
CA THR A 93 3.53 1.37 -23.49
C THR A 93 3.55 1.57 -25.01
N ASN A 94 4.31 0.76 -25.74
CA ASN A 94 4.38 0.83 -27.21
C ASN A 94 3.10 0.29 -27.87
N LEU A 95 2.39 -0.62 -27.20
CA LEU A 95 1.17 -1.24 -27.73
C LEU A 95 -0.06 -0.34 -27.58
N VAL A 96 -0.06 0.59 -26.62
CA VAL A 96 -1.16 1.52 -26.37
C VAL A 96 -1.53 2.32 -27.62
N GLY A 97 -0.53 2.79 -28.38
CA GLY A 97 -0.75 3.54 -29.62
C GLY A 97 -1.42 2.70 -30.71
N ALA A 98 -1.01 1.43 -30.85
CA ALA A 98 -1.59 0.50 -31.82
C ALA A 98 -3.04 0.13 -31.45
N ILE A 99 -3.30 -0.19 -30.18
CA ILE A 99 -4.66 -0.48 -29.68
C ILE A 99 -5.56 0.74 -29.89
N ARG A 100 -5.06 1.95 -29.59
CA ARG A 100 -5.79 3.19 -29.83
C ARG A 100 -6.21 3.35 -31.28
N HIS A 101 -5.29 3.08 -32.21
CA HIS A 101 -5.58 3.17 -33.62
C HIS A 101 -6.68 2.17 -34.04
N GLU A 102 -6.57 0.92 -33.63
CA GLU A 102 -7.55 -0.13 -33.97
C GLU A 102 -8.95 0.18 -33.40
N VAL A 103 -9.04 0.60 -32.14
CA VAL A 103 -10.33 1.00 -31.54
C VAL A 103 -10.95 2.17 -32.31
N HIS A 104 -10.13 3.16 -32.68
CA HIS A 104 -10.60 4.32 -33.43
C HIS A 104 -10.98 3.99 -34.88
N ALA A 105 -10.42 2.94 -35.46
CA ALA A 105 -10.80 2.43 -36.77
C ALA A 105 -12.17 1.73 -36.74
N ILE A 106 -12.52 1.09 -35.62
CA ILE A 106 -13.83 0.47 -35.40
C ILE A 106 -14.90 1.55 -35.17
N ASP A 107 -14.69 2.43 -34.20
CA ASP A 107 -15.60 3.55 -33.92
C ASP A 107 -14.83 4.73 -33.31
N LYS A 108 -14.90 5.88 -33.99
CA LYS A 108 -14.23 7.11 -33.56
C LYS A 108 -14.86 7.75 -32.32
N ASN A 109 -16.12 7.43 -32.04
CA ASN A 109 -16.87 7.95 -30.91
C ASN A 109 -16.71 7.10 -29.65
N LEU A 110 -16.01 5.96 -29.71
CA LEU A 110 -15.73 5.16 -28.52
C LEU A 110 -14.64 5.84 -27.67
N PRO A 111 -14.99 6.36 -26.48
CA PRO A 111 -14.00 6.92 -25.59
C PRO A 111 -13.21 5.79 -24.94
N MET A 112 -11.88 5.82 -25.10
CA MET A 112 -11.00 4.99 -24.29
C MET A 112 -10.68 5.72 -23.00
N PHE A 113 -11.30 5.28 -21.91
CA PHE A 113 -11.02 5.77 -20.57
C PHE A 113 -9.93 4.95 -19.90
N ASP A 114 -9.12 5.62 -19.08
CA ASP A 114 -8.20 4.99 -18.12
C ASP A 114 -7.25 3.93 -18.69
N VAL A 115 -6.67 4.20 -19.87
CA VAL A 115 -5.67 3.33 -20.49
C VAL A 115 -4.35 3.43 -19.70
N LYS A 116 -4.05 2.40 -18.92
CA LYS A 116 -2.83 2.30 -18.11
C LYS A 116 -2.25 0.90 -18.11
N THR A 117 -0.95 0.82 -17.83
CA THR A 117 -0.28 -0.47 -17.63
C THR A 117 -0.58 -1.00 -16.23
N LEU A 118 -0.46 -2.32 -16.02
CA LEU A 118 -0.56 -2.90 -14.69
C LEU A 118 0.46 -2.29 -13.72
N THR A 119 1.65 -1.92 -14.19
CA THR A 119 2.65 -1.23 -13.37
C THR A 119 2.18 0.14 -12.91
N GLN A 120 1.61 0.94 -13.82
CA GLN A 120 1.07 2.25 -13.48
C GLN A 120 -0.12 2.14 -12.51
N GLN A 121 -1.00 1.16 -12.71
CA GLN A 121 -2.11 0.91 -11.78
C GLN A 121 -1.62 0.54 -10.37
N VAL A 122 -0.56 -0.27 -10.27
CA VAL A 122 0.08 -0.58 -8.99
C VAL A 122 0.71 0.68 -8.38
N ASP A 123 1.43 1.49 -9.15
CA ASP A 123 2.03 2.73 -8.66
C ASP A 123 0.97 3.74 -8.17
N GLU A 124 -0.14 3.88 -8.88
CA GLU A 124 -1.29 4.72 -8.49
C GLU A 124 -1.91 4.24 -7.18
N SER A 125 -2.01 2.93 -6.97
CA SER A 125 -2.54 2.35 -5.73
C SER A 125 -1.68 2.63 -4.48
N LEU A 126 -0.42 3.04 -4.68
CA LEU A 126 0.55 3.34 -3.62
C LEU A 126 0.77 4.85 -3.40
N LEU A 127 0.09 5.73 -4.16
CA LEU A 127 0.23 7.18 -4.02
C LEU A 127 -0.15 7.69 -2.63
N PRO A 128 -1.28 7.28 -2.00
CA PRO A 128 -1.64 7.75 -0.67
C PRO A 128 -0.58 7.40 0.38
N GLU A 129 -0.02 6.19 0.33
CA GLU A 129 1.03 5.73 1.24
C GLU A 129 2.30 6.56 1.08
N ARG A 130 2.74 6.82 -0.16
CA ARG A 130 3.92 7.64 -0.43
C ARG A 130 3.74 9.08 0.06
N LEU A 131 2.55 9.66 -0.12
CA LEU A 131 2.25 11.01 0.37
C LEU A 131 2.35 11.08 1.89
N ILE A 132 1.73 10.14 2.60
CA ILE A 132 1.79 10.08 4.07
C ILE A 132 3.24 9.90 4.53
N ALA A 133 3.99 8.95 3.95
CA ALA A 133 5.39 8.73 4.30
C ALA A 133 6.26 9.97 4.07
N THR A 134 6.06 10.68 2.96
CA THR A 134 6.80 11.89 2.61
C THR A 134 6.48 13.03 3.58
N LEU A 135 5.19 13.26 3.88
CA LEU A 135 4.77 14.29 4.83
C LEU A 135 5.23 13.98 6.26
N SER A 136 5.12 12.72 6.70
CA SER A 136 5.63 12.28 8.00
C SER A 136 7.14 12.45 8.11
N GLY A 137 7.89 12.12 7.05
CA GLY A 137 9.33 12.36 6.97
C GLY A 137 9.68 13.83 7.05
N PHE A 138 8.96 14.69 6.32
CA PHE A 138 9.13 16.14 6.38
C PHE A 138 8.87 16.70 7.79
N PHE A 139 7.76 16.32 8.44
CA PHE A 139 7.47 16.78 9.80
C PHE A 139 8.44 16.22 10.84
N SER A 140 8.94 15.01 10.64
CA SER A 140 9.97 14.42 11.51
C SER A 140 11.28 15.18 11.42
N LEU A 141 11.68 15.59 10.20
CA LEU A 141 12.85 16.44 10.00
C LEU A 141 12.67 17.81 10.65
N LEU A 142 11.48 18.41 10.53
CA LEU A 142 11.15 19.67 11.18
C LEU A 142 11.19 19.55 12.71
N ALA A 143 10.60 18.49 13.26
CA ALA A 143 10.61 18.22 14.70
C ALA A 143 12.03 17.99 15.22
N LEU A 144 12.87 17.28 14.47
CA LEU A 144 14.29 17.07 14.80
C LEU A 144 15.06 18.39 14.82
N LEU A 145 14.80 19.27 13.84
CA LEU A 145 15.41 20.60 13.76
C LEU A 145 15.00 21.45 14.97
N LEU A 146 13.70 21.50 15.29
CA LEU A 146 13.19 22.22 16.45
C LEU A 146 13.76 21.67 17.78
N ALA A 147 13.84 20.34 17.91
CA ALA A 147 14.45 19.70 19.06
C ALA A 147 15.94 20.06 19.18
N SER A 148 16.66 20.09 18.06
CA SER A 148 18.08 20.48 18.03
C SER A 148 18.28 21.94 18.43
N ILE A 149 17.42 22.85 17.98
CA ILE A 149 17.42 24.26 18.40
C ILE A 149 17.12 24.37 19.90
N GLY A 150 16.11 23.66 20.40
CA GLY A 150 15.76 23.66 21.82
C GLY A 150 16.92 23.15 22.70
N LEU A 151 17.56 22.06 22.28
CA LEU A 151 18.73 21.51 22.94
C LEU A 151 19.91 22.49 22.92
N TYR A 152 20.15 23.17 21.79
CA TYR A 152 21.15 24.24 21.71
C TYR A 152 20.83 25.39 22.67
N GLY A 153 19.56 25.80 22.80
CA GLY A 153 19.13 26.83 23.74
C GLY A 153 19.39 26.45 25.20
N ILE A 154 19.05 25.22 25.59
CA ILE A 154 19.32 24.67 26.93
C ILE A 154 20.83 24.64 27.19
N MET A 155 21.61 24.17 26.20
CA MET A 155 23.06 24.10 26.29
C MET A 155 23.70 25.48 26.42
N SER A 156 23.29 26.45 25.61
CA SER A 156 23.78 27.83 25.68
C SER A 156 23.54 28.44 27.06
N HIS A 157 22.34 28.24 27.62
CA HIS A 157 22.03 28.68 28.99
C HIS A 157 22.89 27.98 30.06
N ALA A 158 23.11 26.67 29.93
CA ALA A 158 23.95 25.91 30.86
C ALA A 158 25.42 26.37 30.81
N VAL A 159 25.93 26.67 29.61
CA VAL A 159 27.27 27.24 29.40
C VAL A 159 27.36 28.59 30.11
N ILE A 160 26.46 29.53 29.81
CA ILE A 160 26.46 30.89 30.39
C ILE A 160 26.46 30.86 31.92
N ARG A 161 25.67 29.96 32.54
CA ARG A 161 25.62 29.81 34.01
C ARG A 161 26.93 29.30 34.61
N ARG A 162 27.70 28.48 33.90
CA ARG A 162 28.96 27.90 34.39
C ARG A 162 30.19 28.67 33.93
N THR A 163 30.06 29.67 33.05
CA THR A 163 31.18 30.48 32.55
C THR A 163 31.94 31.18 33.67
N SER A 164 31.27 31.60 34.75
CA SER A 164 31.92 32.25 35.90
C SER A 164 32.85 31.30 36.66
N GLU A 165 32.41 30.06 36.92
CA GLU A 165 33.24 29.02 37.56
C GLU A 165 34.40 28.59 36.67
N ILE A 166 34.16 28.47 35.36
CA ILE A 166 35.17 28.12 34.37
C ILE A 166 36.23 29.23 34.27
N GLY A 167 35.81 30.50 34.28
CA GLY A 167 36.71 31.66 34.27
C GLY A 167 37.62 31.73 35.50
N ILE A 168 37.08 31.43 36.69
CA ILE A 168 37.87 31.37 37.93
C ILE A 168 38.88 30.20 37.87
N ARG A 169 38.46 29.01 37.40
CA ARG A 169 39.38 27.86 37.25
C ARG A 169 40.48 28.12 36.22
N MET A 170 40.17 28.77 35.11
CA MET A 170 41.18 29.16 34.11
C MET A 170 42.16 30.20 34.66
N ALA A 171 41.70 31.17 35.46
CA ALA A 171 42.58 32.14 36.12
C ALA A 171 43.54 31.48 37.12
N LEU A 172 43.18 30.30 37.66
CA LEU A 172 44.03 29.45 38.51
C LEU A 172 44.92 28.48 37.71
N GLY A 173 44.90 28.54 36.37
CA GLY A 173 45.77 27.73 35.50
C GLY A 173 45.16 26.42 34.99
N ALA A 174 43.87 26.18 35.15
CA ALA A 174 43.22 24.97 34.66
C ALA A 174 43.10 24.94 33.12
N HIS A 175 43.19 23.74 32.53
CA HIS A 175 43.11 23.51 31.09
C HIS A 175 41.67 23.72 30.57
N SER A 176 41.51 24.56 29.55
CA SER A 176 40.20 24.91 28.94
C SER A 176 39.49 23.72 28.28
N GLY A 177 40.24 22.71 27.84
CA GLY A 177 39.70 21.49 27.23
C GLY A 177 38.87 20.62 28.19
N ASP A 178 39.25 20.53 29.46
CA ASP A 178 38.56 19.67 30.44
C ASP A 178 37.15 20.18 30.77
N ALA A 179 37.00 21.51 30.83
CA ALA A 179 35.69 22.13 31.05
C ALA A 179 34.75 21.94 29.85
N LEU A 180 35.28 22.09 28.63
CA LEU A 180 34.52 21.86 27.39
C LEU A 180 34.09 20.39 27.26
N TRP A 181 35.01 19.47 27.57
CA TRP A 181 34.76 18.03 27.50
C TRP A 181 33.67 17.59 28.49
N LEU A 182 33.69 18.13 29.72
CA LEU A 182 32.67 17.80 30.72
C LEU A 182 31.26 18.17 30.23
N MET A 183 31.12 19.34 29.59
CA MET A 183 29.85 19.81 29.03
C MET A 183 29.40 18.97 27.84
N VAL A 184 30.28 18.72 26.87
CA VAL A 184 29.97 17.89 25.70
C VAL A 184 29.54 16.49 26.12
N ARG A 185 30.20 15.91 27.14
CA ARG A 185 29.84 14.60 27.68
C ARG A 185 28.44 14.60 28.30
N GLU A 186 28.08 15.65 29.03
CA GLU A 186 26.75 15.80 29.66
C GLU A 186 25.65 15.90 28.58
N THR A 187 25.90 16.65 27.50
CA THR A 187 25.02 16.71 26.33
C THR A 187 24.91 15.36 25.61
N LEU A 188 26.04 14.70 25.40
CA LEU A 188 26.11 13.42 24.69
C LEU A 188 25.32 12.35 25.45
N LEU A 189 25.39 12.35 26.78
CA LEU A 189 24.58 11.48 27.64
C LEU A 189 23.08 11.72 27.44
N LEU A 190 22.63 12.98 27.47
CA LEU A 190 21.23 13.35 27.22
C LEU A 190 20.74 12.89 25.84
N VAL A 191 21.55 13.11 24.80
CA VAL A 191 21.25 12.65 23.44
C VAL A 191 21.17 11.12 23.37
N LEU A 192 22.14 10.42 23.96
CA LEU A 192 22.16 8.96 23.99
C LEU A 192 20.97 8.36 24.72
N ILE A 193 20.54 8.96 25.84
CA ILE A 193 19.32 8.55 26.54
C ILE A 193 18.09 8.79 25.66
N GLY A 194 18.00 9.97 25.03
CA GLY A 194 16.91 10.29 24.11
C GLY A 194 16.82 9.31 22.93
N VAL A 195 17.94 8.99 22.30
CA VAL A 195 18.03 7.99 21.22
C VAL A 195 17.70 6.59 21.75
N GLY A 196 18.24 6.23 22.92
CA GLY A 196 18.04 4.95 23.56
C GLY A 196 16.59 4.67 23.95
N VAL A 197 15.80 5.71 24.26
CA VAL A 197 14.36 5.59 24.51
C VAL A 197 13.55 5.74 23.22
N GLY A 198 13.94 6.68 22.35
CA GLY A 198 13.23 6.98 21.10
C GLY A 198 13.22 5.81 20.11
N LEU A 199 14.34 5.11 19.94
CA LEU A 199 14.43 3.97 19.02
C LEU A 199 13.48 2.82 19.40
N PRO A 200 13.44 2.33 20.66
CA PRO A 200 12.46 1.33 21.08
C PRO A 200 11.02 1.77 20.85
N VAL A 201 10.68 3.01 21.22
CA VAL A 201 9.32 3.55 21.04
C VAL A 201 8.94 3.57 19.56
N ALA A 202 9.85 4.02 18.68
CA ALA A 202 9.64 4.04 17.24
C ALA A 202 9.45 2.62 16.67
N LEU A 203 10.25 1.64 17.12
CA LEU A 203 10.12 0.24 16.70
C LEU A 203 8.78 -0.38 17.15
N VAL A 204 8.35 -0.12 18.38
CA VAL A 204 7.06 -0.60 18.90
C VAL A 204 5.91 0.04 18.13
N ALA A 205 5.96 1.36 17.91
CA ALA A 205 4.95 2.07 17.12
C ALA A 205 4.89 1.55 15.68
N SER A 206 6.05 1.33 15.04
CA SER A 206 6.13 0.75 13.69
C SER A 206 5.51 -0.65 13.63
N ARG A 207 5.77 -1.51 14.63
CA ARG A 207 5.15 -2.84 14.72
C ARG A 207 3.64 -2.75 14.89
N LEU A 208 3.14 -1.88 15.77
CA LEU A 208 1.71 -1.69 15.98
C LEU A 208 1.01 -1.23 14.71
N ILE A 209 1.61 -0.27 13.99
CA ILE A 209 1.08 0.17 12.69
C ILE A 209 1.09 -0.98 11.68
N SER A 210 2.18 -1.75 11.60
CA SER A 210 2.24 -2.91 10.68
C SER A 210 1.22 -4.00 11.00
N SER A 211 0.79 -4.13 12.26
CA SER A 211 -0.23 -5.11 12.64
C SER A 211 -1.66 -4.70 12.29
N GLN A 212 -1.87 -3.42 11.96
CA GLN A 212 -3.16 -2.84 11.58
C GLN A 212 -3.27 -2.58 10.06
N LEU A 213 -2.20 -2.89 9.32
CA LEU A 213 -2.11 -2.83 7.86
C LEU A 213 -2.26 -4.24 7.27
#